data_AF-A0A182G9F9-F1
#
_entry.id   AF-A0A182G9F9-F1
#
_cell.length_a   1.000
_cell.length_b   1.000
_cell.length_c   1.000
_cell.angle_alpha   90.00
_cell.angle_beta   90.00
_cell.angle_gamma   90.00
#
_symmetry.space_group_name_H-M   'P 1'
#
loop_
_entity.id
_entity.type
_entity.pdbx_description
1 polymer ?
#
loop_
_entity_poly.entity_id
_entity_poly.type
_entity_poly.pdbx_seq_one_letter_code
_entity_poly.pdbx_strand_id
1 'polypeptide(L)'
;MDNSLNDENKSPNVSVKRCREELPGFHVAKKNVSTGMKFRSFQIKWDKVSDNTLSKLDALQDYKLKHPSSSIPKTMRLSKQERCGLINCIVDQLRAIDTFIPADIMETVAKDILRKYPCLEMVDDDGYGDGLSYVVLKHKLINHNSYLNRFKDQTTRMTPQTRKCSNARAGTSKEYWAKSSSECAKECFVKLRRDEPNLLSDECLQATQAFVRHRLDSHRDLKTLLLELPVLRRRKLLSYHFNQATGTDIDTLRKYFTMKRIKIIEYSAAVSKPGKILESCSDTEIFQFLASMVGENLNALVLKKEVNYY
;
A
#
# COMPACT_ATOMS: atom_id res chain seq x y z
N MET A 1 19.41 50.87 49.25
CA MET A 1 19.37 49.45 49.63
C MET A 1 20.20 48.72 48.62
N ASP A 2 21.43 48.41 49.00
CA ASP A 2 22.31 47.51 48.28
C ASP A 2 21.69 46.11 48.24
N ASN A 3 21.76 45.46 47.09
CA ASN A 3 22.10 44.05 47.05
C ASN A 3 22.87 43.77 45.76
N SER A 4 24.19 43.80 45.93
CA SER A 4 25.17 43.17 45.06
C SER A 4 24.91 41.66 45.03
N LEU A 5 24.79 41.10 43.83
CA LEU A 5 25.26 39.76 43.51
C LEU A 5 25.97 39.87 42.16
N ASN A 6 27.26 40.17 42.22
CA ASN A 6 28.20 39.77 41.17
C ASN A 6 28.18 38.23 41.10
N ASP A 7 27.94 37.69 39.90
CA ASP A 7 28.52 36.39 39.55
C ASP A 7 29.32 36.55 38.26
N GLU A 8 30.62 36.36 38.44
CA GLU A 8 31.72 36.55 37.51
C GLU A 8 31.82 35.35 36.54
N ASN A 9 30.86 35.20 35.63
CA ASN A 9 30.94 34.16 34.60
C ASN A 9 30.51 34.67 33.22
N LYS A 10 31.27 35.61 32.66
CA LYS A 10 31.24 35.92 31.23
C LYS A 10 32.37 35.19 30.54
N SER A 11 32.01 34.19 29.72
CA SER A 11 32.95 33.44 28.87
C SER A 11 33.79 34.38 28.00
N PRO A 12 35.11 34.16 27.84
CA PRO A 12 36.00 35.04 27.07
C PRO A 12 35.73 35.03 25.56
N ASN A 13 34.78 34.21 25.09
CA ASN A 13 34.42 34.08 23.68
C ASN A 13 33.19 34.91 23.29
N VAL A 14 33.07 36.14 23.80
CA VAL A 14 32.11 37.09 23.22
C VAL A 14 32.65 37.53 21.85
N SER A 15 32.10 36.94 20.80
CA SER A 15 32.40 37.36 19.43
C SER A 15 31.99 38.82 19.23
N VAL A 16 32.99 39.70 19.13
CA VAL A 16 32.81 41.08 18.66
C VAL A 16 32.20 40.99 17.27
N LYS A 17 30.92 41.34 17.13
CA LYS A 17 30.28 41.51 15.82
C LYS A 17 31.05 42.60 15.07
N ARG A 18 31.95 42.21 14.16
CA ARG A 18 32.55 43.12 13.18
C ARG A 18 31.41 43.74 12.38
N CYS A 19 31.20 45.04 12.52
CA CYS A 19 30.43 45.81 11.54
C CYS A 19 31.12 45.60 10.19
N ARG A 20 30.38 45.03 9.24
CA ARG A 20 30.84 44.83 7.89
C ARG A 20 30.54 46.11 7.14
N GLU A 21 31.57 46.88 6.79
CA GLU A 21 31.43 47.96 5.81
C GLU A 21 30.92 47.33 4.50
N GLU A 22 29.77 47.81 4.04
CA GLU A 22 29.17 47.37 2.78
C GLU A 22 29.95 47.99 1.62
N LEU A 23 30.85 47.20 1.02
CA LEU A 23 31.36 47.48 -0.32
C LEU A 23 30.25 47.19 -1.35
N PRO A 24 29.92 48.12 -2.27
CA PRO A 24 28.91 47.89 -3.28
C PRO A 24 29.49 46.99 -4.38
N GLY A 25 29.27 45.69 -4.26
CA GLY A 25 29.77 44.71 -5.24
C GLY A 25 29.04 43.38 -5.12
N PHE A 26 28.12 43.14 -6.07
CA PHE A 26 27.49 41.86 -6.36
C PHE A 26 26.90 41.09 -5.16
N HIS A 27 25.64 41.41 -4.82
CA HIS A 27 24.78 40.43 -4.17
C HIS A 27 24.50 39.26 -5.12
N VAL A 28 25.38 38.25 -5.11
CA VAL A 28 24.97 36.91 -5.51
C VAL A 28 23.98 36.45 -4.44
N ALA A 29 22.70 36.65 -4.70
CA ALA A 29 21.64 36.01 -3.94
C ALA A 29 21.91 34.51 -4.01
N LYS A 30 22.41 33.92 -2.91
CA LYS A 30 22.46 32.46 -2.77
C LYS A 30 21.03 31.97 -3.02
N LYS A 31 20.77 31.36 -4.17
CA LYS A 31 19.48 30.74 -4.46
C LYS A 31 19.27 29.68 -3.40
N ASN A 32 18.46 29.99 -2.39
CA ASN A 32 18.06 29.02 -1.39
C ASN A 32 17.22 27.97 -2.12
N VAL A 33 17.83 26.80 -2.38
CA VAL A 33 17.16 25.66 -3.00
C VAL A 33 15.94 25.31 -2.14
N SER A 34 14.76 25.28 -2.77
CA SER A 34 13.51 24.99 -2.04
C SER A 34 13.57 23.59 -1.42
N THR A 35 12.85 23.39 -0.32
CA THR A 35 12.71 22.09 0.34
C THR A 35 12.29 20.99 -0.64
N GLY A 36 11.36 21.31 -1.54
CA GLY A 36 10.94 20.37 -2.60
C GLY A 36 12.06 19.97 -3.55
N MET A 37 12.92 20.91 -3.97
CA MET A 37 14.08 20.60 -4.81
C MET A 37 15.14 19.77 -4.06
N LYS A 38 15.33 20.02 -2.76
CA LYS A 38 16.22 19.23 -1.91
C LYS A 38 15.75 17.79 -1.78
N PHE A 39 14.45 17.57 -1.58
CA PHE A 39 13.88 16.22 -1.53
C PHE A 39 13.96 15.48 -2.87
N ARG A 40 13.69 16.15 -4.00
CA ARG A 40 13.80 15.53 -5.33
C ARG A 40 15.23 15.13 -5.70
N SER A 41 16.21 15.82 -5.13
CA SER A 41 17.63 15.54 -5.34
C SER A 41 18.23 14.70 -4.21
N PHE A 42 17.39 14.19 -3.29
CA PHE A 42 17.86 13.40 -2.15
C PHE A 42 18.43 12.07 -2.64
N GLN A 43 19.59 11.71 -2.10
CA GLN A 43 20.19 10.41 -2.27
C GLN A 43 20.57 9.89 -0.88
N ILE A 44 20.31 8.60 -0.66
CA ILE A 44 20.64 7.94 0.61
C ILE A 44 22.16 7.91 0.76
N LYS A 45 22.64 8.51 1.86
CA LYS A 45 24.04 8.44 2.28
C LYS A 45 24.26 7.12 3.01
N TRP A 46 24.70 6.12 2.25
CA TRP A 46 24.93 4.77 2.76
C TRP A 46 26.08 4.71 3.76
N ASP A 47 27.06 5.62 3.66
CA ASP A 47 28.15 5.82 4.63
C ASP A 47 27.67 6.14 6.06
N LYS A 48 26.43 6.60 6.21
CA LYS A 48 25.82 6.87 7.53
C LYS A 48 25.06 5.68 8.11
N VAL A 49 24.87 4.63 7.32
CA VAL A 49 24.24 3.39 7.79
C VAL A 49 25.32 2.55 8.47
N SER A 50 24.97 1.87 9.56
CA SER A 50 25.92 1.04 10.30
C SER A 50 26.58 -0.02 9.42
N ASP A 51 27.91 -0.10 9.46
CA ASP A 51 28.72 -1.08 8.72
C ASP A 51 28.27 -2.52 8.94
N ASN A 52 27.83 -2.85 10.16
CA ASN A 52 27.30 -4.19 10.47
C ASN A 52 25.98 -4.47 9.73
N THR A 53 25.12 -3.45 9.59
CA THR A 53 23.87 -3.59 8.83
C THR A 53 24.16 -3.72 7.33
N LEU A 54 25.09 -2.92 6.81
CA LEU A 54 25.52 -2.99 5.40
C LEU A 54 26.18 -4.33 5.08
N SER A 55 27.15 -4.78 5.89
CA SER A 55 27.83 -6.06 5.71
C SER A 55 26.86 -7.23 5.69
N LYS A 56 25.82 -7.21 6.54
CA LYS A 56 24.76 -8.23 6.51
C LYS A 56 23.87 -8.14 5.27
N LEU A 57 23.54 -6.93 4.82
CA LEU A 57 22.77 -6.71 3.59
C LEU A 57 23.53 -7.21 2.36
N ASP A 58 24.84 -6.93 2.30
CA ASP A 58 25.73 -7.39 1.23
C ASP A 58 25.84 -8.93 1.27
N ALA A 59 26.06 -9.53 2.44
CA ALA A 59 26.08 -10.99 2.59
C ALA A 59 24.75 -11.67 2.20
N LEU A 60 23.61 -11.03 2.51
CA LEU A 60 22.29 -11.49 2.10
C LEU A 60 22.08 -11.39 0.58
N GLN A 61 22.57 -10.32 -0.03
CA GLN A 61 22.52 -10.12 -1.48
C GLN A 61 23.35 -11.20 -2.18
N ASP A 62 24.58 -11.43 -1.72
CA ASP A 62 25.47 -12.46 -2.24
C ASP A 62 24.88 -13.87 -2.10
N TYR A 63 24.24 -14.17 -0.97
CA TYR A 63 23.57 -15.44 -0.76
C TYR A 63 22.42 -15.65 -1.76
N LYS A 64 21.56 -14.64 -1.95
CA LYS A 64 20.47 -14.72 -2.94
C LYS A 64 20.98 -14.89 -4.36
N LEU A 65 22.09 -14.23 -4.72
CA LEU A 65 22.71 -14.37 -6.04
C LEU A 65 23.24 -15.79 -6.27
N LYS A 66 23.83 -16.41 -5.24
CA LYS A 66 24.37 -17.78 -5.31
C LYS A 66 23.28 -18.86 -5.21
N HIS A 67 22.17 -18.57 -4.55
CA HIS A 67 21.09 -19.51 -4.28
C HIS A 67 19.70 -18.90 -4.59
N PRO A 68 19.39 -18.65 -5.87
CA PRO A 68 18.17 -17.93 -6.27
C PRO A 68 16.87 -18.64 -5.87
N SER A 69 16.89 -19.97 -5.77
CA SER A 69 15.71 -20.79 -5.47
C SER A 69 15.64 -21.27 -4.02
N SER A 70 16.61 -20.90 -3.17
CA SER A 70 16.69 -21.38 -1.79
C SER A 70 16.19 -20.34 -0.79
N SER A 71 15.49 -20.80 0.24
CA SER A 71 15.03 -19.93 1.33
C SER A 71 16.22 -19.39 2.13
N ILE A 72 16.23 -18.08 2.38
CA ILE A 72 17.29 -17.45 3.18
C ILE A 72 17.27 -18.02 4.61
N PRO A 73 18.41 -18.53 5.13
CA PRO A 73 18.53 -19.01 6.50
C PRO A 73 18.12 -17.94 7.53
N LYS A 74 17.38 -18.33 8.58
CA LYS A 74 16.91 -17.39 9.62
C LYS A 74 18.04 -16.59 10.28
N THR A 75 19.23 -17.19 10.40
CA THR A 75 20.43 -16.58 10.98
C THR A 75 21.03 -15.46 10.12
N MET A 76 20.81 -15.50 8.80
CA MET A 76 21.28 -14.46 7.88
C MET A 76 20.27 -13.31 7.72
N ARG A 77 19.00 -13.53 8.03
CA ARG A 77 17.95 -12.50 7.89
C ARG A 77 18.22 -11.33 8.84
N LEU A 78 18.00 -10.11 8.35
CA LEU A 78 18.00 -8.94 9.23
C LEU A 78 16.94 -9.10 10.33
N SER A 79 17.38 -8.92 11.58
CA SER A 79 16.51 -8.84 12.73
C SER A 79 15.57 -7.65 12.63
N LYS A 80 14.51 -7.66 13.46
CA LYS A 80 13.59 -6.52 13.57
C LYS A 80 14.33 -5.23 13.95
N GLN A 81 15.31 -5.32 14.85
CA GLN A 81 16.08 -4.17 15.33
C GLN A 81 16.95 -3.57 14.23
N GLU A 82 17.64 -4.39 13.44
CA GLU A 82 18.47 -3.92 12.32
C GLU A 82 17.62 -3.27 11.23
N ARG A 83 16.47 -3.87 10.91
CA ARG A 83 15.50 -3.27 9.98
C ARG A 83 15.01 -1.91 10.48
N CYS A 84 14.69 -1.79 11.77
CA CYS A 84 14.32 -0.50 12.36
C CYS A 84 15.48 0.50 12.31
N GLY A 85 16.72 0.07 12.62
CA GLY A 85 17.90 0.92 12.57
C GLY A 85 18.17 1.51 11.18
N LEU A 86 18.03 0.69 10.14
CA LEU A 86 18.12 1.15 8.74
C LEU A 86 17.06 2.22 8.43
N ILE A 87 15.81 1.96 8.79
CA ILE A 87 14.69 2.90 8.57
C ILE A 87 14.92 4.21 9.34
N ASN A 88 15.35 4.14 10.59
CA ASN A 88 15.62 5.31 11.43
C ASN A 88 16.71 6.18 10.80
N CYS A 89 17.85 5.58 10.44
CA CYS A 89 18.95 6.32 9.81
C CYS A 89 18.52 7.04 8.53
N ILE A 90 17.75 6.37 7.67
CA ILE A 90 17.28 6.96 6.40
C ILE A 90 16.28 8.10 6.65
N VAL A 91 15.36 7.92 7.59
CA VAL A 91 14.41 8.98 7.96
C VAL A 91 15.13 10.17 8.60
N ASP A 92 16.14 9.95 9.44
CA ASP A 92 16.94 11.03 10.03
C ASP A 92 17.68 11.84 8.94
N GLN A 93 18.20 11.16 7.91
CA GLN A 93 18.79 11.83 6.76
C GLN A 93 17.77 12.69 6.00
N LEU A 94 16.54 12.21 5.82
CA LEU A 94 15.46 12.99 5.20
C LEU A 94 15.03 14.17 6.09
N ARG A 95 14.97 13.95 7.42
CA ARG A 95 14.60 14.98 8.41
C ARG A 95 15.63 16.09 8.53
N ALA A 96 16.87 15.86 8.11
CA ALA A 96 17.86 16.92 7.95
C ALA A 96 17.48 17.94 6.87
N ILE A 97 16.58 17.59 5.94
CA ILE A 97 15.99 18.51 4.96
C ILE A 97 14.77 19.19 5.57
N ASP A 98 13.77 18.39 5.97
CA ASP A 98 12.54 18.85 6.62
C ASP A 98 11.85 17.69 7.35
N THR A 99 11.10 18.00 8.41
CA THR A 99 10.28 17.04 9.15
C THR A 99 8.95 16.72 8.47
N PHE A 100 8.43 17.60 7.61
CA PHE A 100 7.26 17.32 6.78
C PHE A 100 7.69 16.71 5.44
N ILE A 101 7.77 15.39 5.40
CA ILE A 101 8.26 14.64 4.24
C ILE A 101 7.06 14.10 3.44
N PRO A 102 6.91 14.47 2.16
CA PRO A 102 5.83 13.98 1.31
C PRO A 102 5.88 12.45 1.07
N ALA A 103 4.72 11.83 0.85
CA ALA A 103 4.62 10.38 0.69
C ALA A 103 5.22 9.86 -0.63
N ASP A 104 5.25 10.67 -1.69
CA ASP A 104 5.91 10.40 -2.97
C ASP A 104 7.43 10.37 -2.84
N ILE A 105 8.00 11.21 -1.96
CA ILE A 105 9.43 11.17 -1.62
C ILE A 105 9.75 9.88 -0.86
N MET A 106 8.94 9.51 0.14
CA MET A 106 9.10 8.25 0.86
C MET A 106 8.99 7.02 -0.06
N GLU A 107 8.13 7.09 -1.08
CA GLU A 107 8.02 6.05 -2.09
C GLU A 107 9.27 5.94 -2.95
N THR A 108 9.79 7.07 -3.41
CA THR A 108 11.03 7.14 -4.21
C THR A 108 12.19 6.55 -3.43
N VAL A 109 12.35 6.96 -2.17
CA VAL A 109 13.38 6.44 -1.27
C VAL A 109 13.19 4.94 -1.03
N ALA A 110 11.97 4.46 -0.84
CA ALA A 110 11.71 3.02 -0.68
C ALA A 110 12.10 2.21 -1.93
N LYS A 111 11.85 2.76 -3.13
CA LYS A 111 12.28 2.16 -4.40
C LYS A 111 13.80 2.17 -4.52
N ASP A 112 14.48 3.25 -4.11
CA ASP A 112 15.95 3.32 -4.13
C ASP A 112 16.60 2.34 -3.17
N ILE A 113 16.02 2.13 -1.98
CA ILE A 113 16.47 1.09 -1.03
C ILE A 113 16.40 -0.29 -1.70
N LEU A 114 15.28 -0.64 -2.33
CA LEU A 114 15.14 -1.95 -2.99
C LEU A 114 15.96 -2.07 -4.26
N ARG A 115 16.20 -0.96 -4.98
CA ARG A 115 17.09 -0.96 -6.14
C ARG A 115 18.52 -1.30 -5.73
N LYS A 116 18.99 -0.77 -4.61
CA LYS A 116 20.34 -1.10 -4.10
C LYS A 116 20.40 -2.44 -3.38
N TYR A 117 19.37 -2.79 -2.62
CA TYR A 117 19.27 -4.04 -1.88
C TYR A 117 17.99 -4.82 -2.24
N PRO A 118 17.94 -5.46 -3.43
CA PRO A 118 16.85 -6.35 -3.80
C PRO A 118 16.62 -7.51 -2.83
N CYS A 119 17.64 -7.88 -2.04
CA CYS A 119 17.52 -8.89 -0.99
C CYS A 119 16.46 -8.55 0.08
N LEU A 120 16.09 -7.28 0.22
CA LEU A 120 15.04 -6.79 1.13
C LEU A 120 13.61 -7.00 0.59
N GLU A 121 13.46 -7.43 -0.66
CA GLU A 121 12.17 -7.82 -1.18
C GLU A 121 11.56 -8.92 -0.31
N MET A 122 10.34 -8.66 0.15
CA MET A 122 9.54 -9.61 0.90
C MET A 122 9.08 -10.65 -0.11
N VAL A 123 9.68 -11.82 0.02
CA VAL A 123 9.34 -13.00 -0.74
C VAL A 123 8.38 -13.83 0.12
N ASP A 124 7.28 -14.31 -0.46
CA ASP A 124 6.40 -15.27 0.20
C ASP A 124 7.18 -16.56 0.51
N ASP A 125 6.61 -17.44 1.34
CA ASP A 125 7.24 -18.71 1.72
C ASP A 125 7.64 -19.58 0.51
N ASP A 126 6.98 -19.36 -0.64
CA ASP A 126 7.19 -20.07 -1.90
C ASP A 126 8.25 -19.43 -2.82
N GLY A 127 9.00 -18.43 -2.35
CA GLY A 127 10.06 -17.81 -3.16
C GLY A 127 9.59 -16.75 -4.15
N TYR A 128 8.30 -16.37 -4.13
CA TYR A 128 7.73 -15.33 -4.99
C TYR A 128 7.66 -13.94 -4.31
N GLY A 129 8.25 -12.93 -4.94
CA GLY A 129 8.10 -11.51 -4.60
C GLY A 129 7.17 -10.82 -5.61
N ASP A 130 6.18 -10.08 -5.14
CA ASP A 130 5.21 -9.38 -5.99
C ASP A 130 5.74 -8.05 -6.56
N GLY A 131 7.01 -7.69 -6.30
CA GLY A 131 7.58 -6.40 -6.67
C GLY A 131 7.02 -5.20 -5.88
N LEU A 132 6.07 -5.41 -4.96
CA LEU A 132 5.40 -4.36 -4.20
C LEU A 132 5.97 -4.18 -2.79
N SER A 133 7.10 -4.84 -2.49
CA SER A 133 7.79 -4.71 -1.21
C SER A 133 8.18 -3.27 -0.85
N TYR A 134 8.35 -2.39 -1.86
CA TYR A 134 8.62 -0.97 -1.63
C TYR A 134 7.44 -0.29 -0.92
N VAL A 135 6.20 -0.78 -1.10
CA VAL A 135 5.02 -0.26 -0.42
C VAL A 135 5.13 -0.49 1.08
N VAL A 136 5.58 -1.68 1.49
CA VAL A 136 5.79 -2.01 2.90
C VAL A 136 6.89 -1.12 3.51
N LEU A 137 8.00 -0.93 2.78
CA LEU A 137 9.08 -0.05 3.20
C LEU A 137 8.63 1.42 3.28
N LYS A 138 7.88 1.91 2.30
CA LYS A 138 7.26 3.24 2.29
C LYS A 138 6.41 3.46 3.55
N HIS A 139 5.55 2.51 3.90
CA HIS A 139 4.73 2.63 5.12
C HIS A 139 5.59 2.65 6.38
N LYS A 140 6.67 1.87 6.46
CA LYS A 140 7.60 1.91 7.60
C LYS A 140 8.27 3.28 7.73
N LEU A 141 8.75 3.86 6.63
CA LEU A 141 9.35 5.21 6.60
C LEU A 141 8.33 6.28 7.06
N ILE A 142 7.11 6.24 6.53
CA ILE A 142 6.01 7.16 6.91
C ILE A 142 5.69 7.01 8.40
N ASN A 143 5.48 5.79 8.87
CA ASN A 143 5.12 5.53 10.26
C ASN A 143 6.19 6.03 11.23
N HIS A 144 7.47 5.83 10.90
CA HIS A 144 8.56 6.32 11.72
C HIS A 144 8.64 7.86 11.72
N ASN A 145 8.50 8.51 10.55
CA ASN A 145 8.47 9.97 10.49
C ASN A 145 7.29 10.57 11.28
N SER A 146 6.09 9.98 11.14
CA SER A 146 4.90 10.35 11.91
C SER A 146 5.11 10.15 13.42
N TYR A 147 5.77 9.07 13.82
CA TYR A 147 6.13 8.82 15.22
C TYR A 147 7.05 9.91 15.78
N LEU A 148 8.02 10.38 14.99
CA LEU A 148 8.91 11.46 15.41
C LEU A 148 8.21 12.84 15.43
N ASN A 149 7.17 13.02 14.62
CA ASN A 149 6.37 14.25 14.59
C ASN A 149 5.29 14.33 15.68
N ARG A 150 4.89 13.21 16.29
CA ARG A 150 3.86 13.17 17.35
C ARG A 150 4.20 14.00 18.60
N PHE A 151 5.47 14.35 18.77
CA PHE A 151 5.96 15.15 19.89
C PHE A 151 6.01 16.65 19.57
N LYS A 152 5.80 17.05 18.30
CA LYS A 152 5.75 18.46 17.88
C LYS A 152 4.34 19.03 17.92
N ASP A 153 3.32 18.22 17.63
CA ASP A 153 1.91 18.64 17.59
C ASP A 153 1.12 18.01 18.74
N GLN A 154 1.00 18.72 19.87
CA GLN A 154 0.02 18.37 20.92
C GLN A 154 -1.42 18.77 20.58
N THR A 155 -1.66 19.38 19.41
CA THR A 155 -2.93 19.98 19.04
C THR A 155 -3.53 19.36 17.79
N THR A 156 -3.97 18.11 17.88
CA THR A 156 -5.26 17.60 17.37
C THR A 156 -5.28 16.08 17.47
N ARG A 157 -5.81 15.56 18.59
CA ARG A 157 -6.27 14.17 18.63
C ARG A 157 -7.53 14.07 17.78
N MET A 158 -7.40 13.70 16.51
CA MET A 158 -8.54 13.14 15.80
C MET A 158 -8.88 11.81 16.47
N THR A 159 -10.09 11.73 17.04
CA THR A 159 -10.66 10.49 17.56
C THR A 159 -10.67 9.45 16.45
N PRO A 160 -10.24 8.20 16.72
CA PRO A 160 -10.37 7.13 15.74
C PRO A 160 -11.85 6.81 15.59
N GLN A 161 -12.49 7.37 14.56
CA GLN A 161 -13.79 6.87 14.12
C GLN A 161 -13.58 5.42 13.70
N THR A 162 -14.22 4.52 14.43
CA THR A 162 -14.37 3.10 14.07
C THR A 162 -15.13 3.01 12.75
N ARG A 163 -14.38 3.04 11.64
CA ARG A 163 -14.91 2.80 10.29
C ARG A 163 -15.31 1.34 10.18
N LYS A 164 -16.57 1.03 10.49
CA LYS A 164 -17.15 -0.31 10.34
C LYS A 164 -17.18 -0.84 8.89
N CYS A 165 -16.82 -0.04 7.87
CA CYS A 165 -16.74 -0.48 6.46
C CYS A 165 -15.38 -0.18 5.80
N SER A 166 -14.27 -0.21 6.54
CA SER A 166 -12.93 0.10 5.98
C SER A 166 -12.41 -0.93 4.97
N ASN A 167 -12.97 -2.14 4.92
CA ASN A 167 -12.37 -3.27 4.20
C ASN A 167 -12.89 -3.45 2.78
N ALA A 168 -14.04 -2.88 2.41
CA ALA A 168 -14.67 -3.11 1.10
C ALA A 168 -13.80 -2.66 -0.09
N ARG A 169 -12.84 -1.75 0.14
CA ARG A 169 -11.91 -1.25 -0.90
C ARG A 169 -10.49 -1.80 -0.73
N ALA A 170 -10.24 -2.67 0.25
CA ALA A 170 -8.92 -3.24 0.46
C ALA A 170 -8.51 -4.09 -0.76
N GLY A 171 -7.28 -3.93 -1.23
CA GLY A 171 -6.78 -4.65 -2.41
C GLY A 171 -7.33 -4.18 -3.75
N THR A 172 -7.97 -2.99 -3.80
CA THR A 172 -8.49 -2.42 -5.06
C THR A 172 -7.93 -1.02 -5.33
N SER A 173 -7.82 -0.64 -6.60
CA SER A 173 -7.28 0.63 -7.09
C SER A 173 -8.23 1.79 -6.81
N LYS A 174 -7.70 2.97 -6.48
CA LYS A 174 -8.52 4.16 -6.23
C LYS A 174 -9.20 4.64 -7.51
N GLU A 175 -8.52 4.47 -8.62
CA GLU A 175 -8.94 4.85 -9.97
C GLU A 175 -10.20 4.09 -10.39
N TYR A 176 -10.32 2.81 -10.02
CA TYR A 176 -11.53 2.03 -10.25
C TYR A 176 -12.75 2.63 -9.55
N TRP A 177 -12.60 3.01 -8.28
CA TRP A 177 -13.69 3.59 -7.49
C TRP A 177 -14.05 5.02 -7.91
N ALA A 178 -13.09 5.77 -8.46
CA ALA A 178 -13.32 7.13 -8.96
C ALA A 178 -14.14 7.15 -10.27
N LYS A 179 -14.10 6.06 -11.04
CA LYS A 179 -14.87 5.90 -12.29
C LYS A 179 -16.31 5.47 -12.00
N SER A 180 -17.16 6.41 -11.60
CA SER A 180 -18.59 6.20 -11.36
C SER A 180 -19.41 7.31 -12.01
N SER A 181 -20.42 6.96 -12.81
CA SER A 181 -21.32 7.90 -13.49
C SER A 181 -22.71 7.31 -13.62
N SER A 182 -23.76 8.12 -13.45
CA SER A 182 -25.15 7.70 -13.70
C SER A 182 -25.49 7.65 -15.19
N GLU A 183 -24.64 8.24 -16.05
CA GLU A 183 -24.87 8.36 -17.48
C GLU A 183 -24.37 7.13 -18.24
N CYS A 184 -25.14 6.69 -19.22
CA CYS A 184 -24.76 5.62 -20.14
C CYS A 184 -25.37 5.91 -21.52
N ALA A 185 -24.56 5.75 -22.58
CA ALA A 185 -25.07 5.85 -23.95
C ALA A 185 -26.19 4.83 -24.16
N LYS A 186 -27.29 5.26 -24.82
CA LYS A 186 -28.49 4.44 -25.00
C LYS A 186 -28.19 3.07 -25.63
N GLU A 187 -27.29 3.04 -26.61
CA GLU A 187 -26.88 1.81 -27.30
C GLU A 187 -26.18 0.83 -26.36
N CYS A 188 -25.25 1.31 -25.54
CA CYS A 188 -24.56 0.51 -24.53
C CYS A 188 -25.51 0.04 -23.42
N PHE A 189 -26.43 0.91 -22.99
CA PHE A 189 -27.45 0.55 -22.00
C PHE A 189 -28.35 -0.58 -22.51
N VAL A 190 -28.79 -0.53 -23.77
CA VAL A 190 -29.57 -1.61 -24.39
C VAL A 190 -28.77 -2.92 -24.41
N LYS A 191 -27.47 -2.87 -24.74
CA LYS A 191 -26.59 -4.05 -24.69
C LYS A 191 -26.49 -4.64 -23.28
N LEU A 192 -26.40 -3.80 -22.24
CA LEU A 192 -26.34 -4.26 -20.85
C LEU A 192 -27.67 -4.88 -20.36
N ARG A 193 -28.80 -4.46 -20.91
CA ARG A 193 -30.11 -5.04 -20.55
C ARG A 193 -30.37 -6.39 -21.23
N ARG A 194 -29.73 -6.64 -22.37
CA ARG A 194 -29.81 -7.91 -23.08
C ARG A 194 -28.88 -8.92 -22.40
N ASP A 195 -29.41 -10.08 -22.02
CA ASP A 195 -28.62 -11.13 -21.38
C ASP A 195 -27.76 -11.93 -22.38
N GLU A 196 -27.12 -11.25 -23.33
CA GLU A 196 -26.41 -11.84 -24.46
C GLU A 196 -24.88 -11.64 -24.31
N PRO A 197 -24.10 -12.71 -24.04
CA PRO A 197 -22.66 -12.61 -23.79
C PRO A 197 -21.86 -11.99 -24.96
N ASN A 198 -22.30 -12.23 -26.19
CA ASN A 198 -21.60 -11.77 -27.39
C ASN A 198 -21.65 -10.25 -27.57
N LEU A 199 -22.61 -9.56 -26.93
CA LEU A 199 -22.72 -8.10 -26.99
C LEU A 199 -21.73 -7.37 -26.07
N LEU A 200 -21.10 -8.09 -25.13
CA LEU A 200 -20.09 -7.55 -24.21
C LEU A 200 -18.71 -7.49 -24.89
N SER A 201 -18.57 -6.70 -25.96
CA SER A 201 -17.25 -6.39 -26.53
C SER A 201 -16.40 -5.57 -25.54
N ASP A 202 -15.08 -5.54 -25.76
CA ASP A 202 -14.17 -4.82 -24.86
C ASP A 202 -14.45 -3.31 -24.88
N GLU A 203 -14.83 -2.78 -26.05
CA GLU A 203 -15.32 -1.41 -26.22
C GLU A 203 -16.58 -1.15 -25.38
N CYS A 204 -17.54 -2.09 -25.38
CA CYS A 204 -18.75 -1.97 -24.58
C CYS A 204 -18.43 -2.00 -23.08
N LEU A 205 -17.53 -2.88 -22.64
CA LEU A 205 -17.10 -2.97 -21.24
C LEU A 205 -16.42 -1.67 -20.78
N GLN A 206 -15.53 -1.11 -21.61
CA GLN A 206 -14.88 0.16 -21.33
C GLN A 206 -15.87 1.32 -21.28
N ALA A 207 -16.78 1.41 -22.25
CA ALA A 207 -17.78 2.48 -22.30
C ALA A 207 -18.78 2.43 -21.15
N THR A 208 -19.04 1.23 -20.61
CA THR A 208 -20.06 1.00 -19.56
C THR A 208 -19.49 0.93 -18.15
N GLN A 209 -18.16 0.89 -17.98
CA GLN A 209 -17.49 0.71 -16.68
C GLN A 209 -18.06 1.64 -15.61
N ALA A 210 -18.13 2.95 -15.90
CA ALA A 210 -18.56 3.96 -14.94
C ALA A 210 -20.03 3.81 -14.55
N PHE A 211 -20.88 3.47 -15.51
CA PHE A 211 -22.30 3.21 -15.29
C PHE A 211 -22.53 1.97 -14.45
N VAL A 212 -21.89 0.85 -14.80
CA VAL A 212 -22.00 -0.40 -14.05
C VAL A 212 -21.51 -0.21 -12.61
N ARG A 213 -20.41 0.52 -12.40
CA ARG A 213 -19.92 0.85 -11.06
C ARG A 213 -20.95 1.65 -10.26
N HIS A 214 -21.51 2.71 -10.84
CA HIS A 214 -22.56 3.50 -10.21
C HIS A 214 -23.77 2.65 -9.81
N ARG A 215 -24.17 1.71 -10.66
CA ARG A 215 -25.29 0.80 -10.38
C ARG A 215 -24.98 -0.21 -9.28
N LEU A 216 -23.76 -0.72 -9.23
CA LEU A 216 -23.31 -1.63 -8.17
C LEU A 216 -23.12 -0.92 -6.81
N ASP A 217 -22.92 0.40 -6.81
CA ASP A 217 -22.88 1.21 -5.57
C ASP A 217 -24.28 1.63 -5.09
N SER A 218 -25.32 1.42 -5.90
CA SER A 218 -26.68 1.75 -5.51
C SER A 218 -27.18 0.81 -4.41
N HIS A 219 -27.88 1.34 -3.40
CA HIS A 219 -28.48 0.56 -2.30
C HIS A 219 -29.71 -0.27 -2.75
N ARG A 220 -29.72 -0.75 -3.99
CA ARG A 220 -30.79 -1.60 -4.53
C ARG A 220 -30.54 -3.05 -4.14
N ASP A 221 -31.63 -3.77 -3.93
CA ASP A 221 -31.58 -5.21 -3.77
C ASP A 221 -31.01 -5.90 -5.02
N LEU A 222 -30.19 -6.93 -4.80
CA LEU A 222 -29.46 -7.64 -5.85
C LEU A 222 -30.41 -8.29 -6.87
N LYS A 223 -31.54 -8.85 -6.43
CA LYS A 223 -32.52 -9.47 -7.34
C LYS A 223 -33.09 -8.42 -8.30
N THR A 224 -33.43 -7.24 -7.77
CA THR A 224 -33.94 -6.12 -8.58
C THR A 224 -32.91 -5.62 -9.57
N LEU A 225 -31.65 -5.46 -9.13
CA LEU A 225 -30.56 -5.03 -9.98
C LEU A 225 -30.31 -6.00 -11.15
N LEU A 226 -30.42 -7.30 -10.90
CA LEU A 226 -30.19 -8.35 -11.89
C LEU A 226 -31.35 -8.55 -12.86
N LEU A 227 -32.57 -8.14 -12.48
CA LEU A 227 -33.68 -8.02 -13.43
C LEU A 227 -33.50 -6.84 -14.39
N GLU A 228 -32.86 -5.75 -13.92
CA GLU A 228 -32.58 -4.58 -14.76
C GLU A 228 -31.37 -4.83 -15.68
N LEU A 229 -30.30 -5.42 -15.13
CA LEU A 229 -29.01 -5.63 -15.77
C LEU A 229 -28.54 -7.09 -15.58
N PRO A 230 -29.09 -8.04 -16.34
CA PRO A 230 -28.77 -9.46 -16.18
C PRO A 230 -27.29 -9.76 -16.49
N VAL A 231 -26.67 -8.96 -17.35
CA VAL A 231 -25.25 -9.05 -17.71
C VAL A 231 -24.29 -8.95 -16.54
N LEU A 232 -24.72 -8.40 -15.40
CA LEU A 232 -23.87 -8.31 -14.20
C LEU A 232 -23.48 -9.69 -13.64
N ARG A 233 -24.21 -10.75 -14.00
CA ARG A 233 -23.83 -12.14 -13.69
C ARG A 233 -22.87 -12.76 -14.69
N ARG A 234 -22.66 -12.13 -15.84
CA ARG A 234 -21.85 -12.72 -16.91
C ARG A 234 -20.38 -12.65 -16.54
N ARG A 235 -19.70 -13.80 -16.67
CA ARG A 235 -18.29 -13.96 -16.32
C ARG A 235 -17.40 -12.90 -16.98
N LYS A 236 -17.66 -12.56 -18.25
CA LYS A 236 -16.87 -11.54 -18.97
C LYS A 236 -16.91 -10.17 -18.28
N LEU A 237 -18.09 -9.71 -17.86
CA LEU A 237 -18.24 -8.43 -17.15
C LEU A 237 -17.60 -8.51 -15.75
N LEU A 238 -17.83 -9.61 -15.02
CA LEU A 238 -17.23 -9.81 -13.70
C LEU A 238 -15.70 -9.83 -13.76
N SER A 239 -15.12 -10.56 -14.71
CA SER A 239 -13.66 -10.61 -14.94
C SER A 239 -13.09 -9.25 -15.33
N TYR A 240 -13.79 -8.50 -16.19
CA TYR A 240 -13.40 -7.15 -16.55
C TYR A 240 -13.35 -6.22 -15.32
N HIS A 241 -14.43 -6.18 -14.54
CA HIS A 241 -14.50 -5.36 -13.33
C HIS A 241 -13.50 -5.81 -12.25
N PHE A 242 -13.25 -7.11 -12.11
CA PHE A 242 -12.22 -7.64 -11.23
C PHE A 242 -10.83 -7.14 -11.63
N ASN A 243 -10.49 -7.23 -12.92
CA ASN A 243 -9.20 -6.76 -13.43
C ASN A 243 -9.06 -5.25 -13.25
N GLN A 244 -10.08 -4.46 -13.62
CA GLN A 244 -10.05 -3.01 -13.39
C GLN A 244 -9.92 -2.63 -11.91
N ALA A 245 -10.56 -3.38 -11.01
CA ALA A 245 -10.50 -3.14 -9.58
C ALA A 245 -9.14 -3.53 -8.98
N THR A 246 -8.58 -4.67 -9.35
CA THR A 246 -7.41 -5.26 -8.66
C THR A 246 -6.10 -5.12 -9.44
N GLY A 247 -6.16 -4.75 -10.72
CA GLY A 247 -5.02 -4.79 -11.65
C GLY A 247 -4.53 -6.21 -11.95
N THR A 248 -5.28 -7.24 -11.55
CA THR A 248 -4.89 -8.64 -11.66
C THR A 248 -5.91 -9.41 -12.48
N ASP A 249 -5.46 -10.36 -13.29
CA ASP A 249 -6.35 -11.24 -14.03
C ASP A 249 -7.01 -12.30 -13.13
N ILE A 250 -8.22 -12.72 -13.48
CA ILE A 250 -8.99 -13.69 -12.69
C ILE A 250 -8.33 -15.07 -12.63
N ASP A 251 -7.60 -15.48 -13.68
CA ASP A 251 -6.90 -16.77 -13.70
C ASP A 251 -5.70 -16.76 -12.75
N THR A 252 -5.12 -15.58 -12.53
CA THR A 252 -4.07 -15.40 -11.52
C THR A 252 -4.62 -15.57 -10.11
N LEU A 253 -5.84 -15.08 -9.84
CA LEU A 253 -6.53 -15.35 -8.57
C LEU A 253 -6.72 -16.85 -8.35
N ARG A 254 -7.16 -17.58 -9.38
CA ARG A 254 -7.35 -19.04 -9.29
C ARG A 254 -6.06 -19.75 -8.94
N LYS A 255 -4.95 -19.40 -9.59
CA LYS A 255 -3.62 -19.95 -9.27
C LYS A 255 -3.25 -19.71 -7.80
N TYR A 256 -3.37 -18.47 -7.33
CA TYR A 256 -3.03 -18.14 -5.94
C TYR A 256 -3.96 -18.80 -4.93
N PHE A 257 -5.24 -18.91 -5.25
CA PHE A 257 -6.21 -19.61 -4.43
C PHE A 257 -5.81 -21.09 -4.26
N THR A 258 -5.48 -21.79 -5.34
CA THR A 258 -5.01 -23.18 -5.27
C THR A 258 -3.76 -23.32 -4.41
N MET A 259 -2.78 -22.42 -4.57
CA MET A 259 -1.54 -22.45 -3.77
C MET A 259 -1.79 -22.18 -2.28
N LYS A 260 -2.68 -21.22 -1.96
CA LYS A 260 -2.96 -20.81 -0.58
C LYS A 260 -4.04 -21.65 0.11
N ARG A 261 -4.72 -22.53 -0.63
CA ARG A 261 -5.84 -23.34 -0.15
C ARG A 261 -5.54 -24.07 1.15
N ILE A 262 -4.44 -24.84 1.18
CA ILE A 262 -4.04 -25.62 2.36
C ILE A 262 -3.78 -24.69 3.54
N LYS A 263 -3.03 -23.60 3.34
CA LYS A 263 -2.76 -22.59 4.38
C LYS A 263 -4.04 -21.95 4.94
N ILE A 264 -5.04 -21.71 4.10
CA ILE A 264 -6.35 -21.16 4.54
C ILE A 264 -7.09 -22.18 5.41
N ILE A 265 -7.07 -23.46 5.04
CA ILE A 265 -7.67 -24.54 5.83
C ILE A 265 -6.96 -24.68 7.18
N GLU A 266 -5.63 -24.69 7.21
CA GLU A 266 -4.83 -24.70 8.43
C GLU A 266 -5.13 -23.48 9.33
N TYR A 267 -5.20 -22.29 8.73
CA TYR A 267 -5.58 -21.08 9.43
C TYR A 267 -6.99 -21.19 10.04
N SER A 268 -7.95 -21.77 9.32
CA SER A 268 -9.31 -21.98 9.84
C SER A 268 -9.34 -22.86 11.10
N ALA A 269 -8.40 -23.79 11.24
CA ALA A 269 -8.27 -24.63 12.43
C ALA A 269 -7.69 -23.87 13.64
N ALA A 270 -6.94 -22.80 13.40
CA ALA A 270 -6.32 -21.98 14.44
C ALA A 270 -7.24 -20.87 14.97
N VAL A 271 -8.33 -20.54 14.27
CA VAL A 271 -9.26 -19.46 14.63
C VAL A 271 -10.55 -20.00 15.24
N SER A 272 -11.03 -19.37 16.31
CA SER A 272 -12.20 -19.85 17.09
C SER A 272 -13.56 -19.63 16.41
N LYS A 273 -13.67 -18.68 15.47
CA LYS A 273 -14.88 -18.33 14.69
C LYS A 273 -14.46 -17.91 13.29
N PRO A 274 -15.23 -18.19 12.22
CA PRO A 274 -16.60 -18.74 12.14
C PRO A 274 -16.72 -20.26 12.35
N GLY A 275 -15.61 -20.97 12.50
CA GLY A 275 -15.57 -22.43 12.62
C GLY A 275 -14.49 -23.03 11.72
N LYS A 276 -14.05 -24.25 12.04
CA LYS A 276 -13.03 -24.96 11.27
C LYS A 276 -13.61 -25.44 9.94
N ILE A 277 -12.85 -25.27 8.87
CA ILE A 277 -13.17 -25.86 7.56
C ILE A 277 -12.47 -27.22 7.44
N LEU A 278 -13.15 -28.20 6.85
CA LEU A 278 -12.58 -29.52 6.56
C LEU A 278 -11.69 -29.49 5.31
N GLU A 279 -10.74 -30.40 5.20
CA GLU A 279 -9.86 -30.50 4.03
C GLU A 279 -10.64 -30.78 2.73
N SER A 280 -11.74 -31.51 2.83
CA SER A 280 -12.65 -31.85 1.74
C SER A 280 -13.64 -30.73 1.35
N CYS A 281 -13.48 -29.53 1.90
CA CYS A 281 -14.40 -28.43 1.61
C CYS A 281 -14.42 -28.03 0.12
N SER A 282 -15.51 -27.40 -0.30
CA SER A 282 -15.62 -26.74 -1.60
C SER A 282 -14.98 -25.35 -1.58
N ASP A 283 -14.63 -24.83 -2.76
CA ASP A 283 -14.14 -23.45 -2.90
C ASP A 283 -15.14 -22.44 -2.31
N THR A 284 -16.43 -22.69 -2.50
CA THR A 284 -17.52 -21.88 -1.94
C THR A 284 -17.47 -21.80 -0.42
N GLU A 285 -17.21 -22.91 0.27
CA GLU A 285 -17.09 -22.94 1.74
C GLU A 285 -15.86 -22.17 2.22
N ILE A 286 -14.75 -22.25 1.49
CA ILE A 286 -13.56 -21.42 1.77
C ILE A 286 -13.87 -19.93 1.61
N PHE A 287 -14.55 -19.55 0.52
CA PHE A 287 -14.94 -18.15 0.32
C PHE A 287 -15.93 -17.68 1.39
N GLN A 288 -16.89 -18.51 1.80
CA GLN A 288 -17.82 -18.19 2.89
C GLN A 288 -17.07 -17.96 4.21
N PHE A 289 -16.09 -18.81 4.54
CA PHE A 289 -15.23 -18.61 5.70
C PHE A 289 -14.50 -17.26 5.63
N LEU A 290 -13.81 -16.98 4.51
CA LEU A 290 -13.05 -15.74 4.33
C LEU A 290 -13.94 -14.49 4.39
N ALA A 291 -15.14 -14.55 3.81
CA ALA A 291 -16.09 -13.44 3.89
C ALA A 291 -16.57 -13.20 5.32
N SER A 292 -16.91 -14.27 6.06
CA SER A 292 -17.38 -14.11 7.44
C SER A 292 -16.30 -13.55 8.38
N MET A 293 -15.01 -13.82 8.10
CA MET A 293 -13.88 -13.22 8.83
C MET A 293 -13.84 -11.68 8.72
N VAL A 294 -14.38 -11.13 7.63
CA VAL A 294 -14.48 -9.68 7.42
C VAL A 294 -15.90 -9.13 7.67
N GLY A 295 -16.79 -9.96 8.23
CA GLY A 295 -18.18 -9.58 8.53
C GLY A 295 -19.12 -9.58 7.31
N GLU A 296 -18.70 -10.17 6.20
CA GLU A 296 -19.47 -10.26 4.95
C GLU A 296 -20.20 -11.61 4.84
N ASN A 297 -21.33 -11.63 4.12
CA ASN A 297 -22.13 -12.84 3.91
C ASN A 297 -22.35 -13.10 2.40
N LEU A 298 -21.75 -14.18 1.90
CA LEU A 298 -21.84 -14.56 0.49
C LEU A 298 -23.13 -15.31 0.12
N ASN A 299 -23.96 -15.70 1.09
CA ASN A 299 -25.16 -16.50 0.80
C ASN A 299 -26.16 -15.77 -0.11
N ALA A 300 -26.14 -14.43 -0.11
CA ALA A 300 -26.93 -13.61 -1.02
C ALA A 300 -26.37 -13.57 -2.45
N LEU A 301 -25.09 -13.89 -2.64
CA LEU A 301 -24.37 -13.85 -3.92
C LEU A 301 -24.32 -15.22 -4.60
N VAL A 302 -24.33 -16.31 -3.81
CA VAL A 302 -24.35 -17.68 -4.31
C VAL A 302 -25.77 -18.06 -4.73
N LEU A 303 -26.10 -17.82 -5.99
CA LEU A 303 -27.28 -18.40 -6.60
C LEU A 303 -26.99 -19.88 -6.89
N LYS A 304 -27.51 -20.79 -6.07
CA LYS A 304 -27.61 -22.23 -6.40
C LYS A 304 -28.59 -22.41 -7.57
N LYS A 305 -28.22 -21.97 -8.76
CA LYS A 305 -28.82 -22.29 -10.07
C LYS A 305 -28.02 -21.54 -11.13
N GLU A 306 -26.96 -22.17 -11.65
CA GLU A 306 -26.75 -22.01 -13.08
C GLU A 306 -27.91 -22.73 -13.75
N VAL A 307 -28.68 -21.95 -14.49
CA VAL A 307 -29.71 -22.47 -15.36
C VAL A 307 -28.97 -23.17 -16.48
N ASN A 308 -28.99 -24.51 -16.43
CA ASN A 308 -28.74 -25.34 -17.60
C ASN A 308 -29.73 -24.89 -18.69
N TYR A 309 -29.26 -24.13 -19.66
CA TYR A 309 -29.85 -24.12 -20.98
C TYR A 309 -28.84 -24.80 -21.91
N TYR A 310 -29.24 -25.99 -22.37
CA TYR A 310 -28.75 -26.60 -23.61
C TYR A 310 -28.97 -25.65 -24.79
#